data_AF-A0A960HNV0-F1
#
_entry.id   AF-A0A960HNV0-F1
#
_cell.length_a   1.000
_cell.length_b   1.000
_cell.length_c   1.000
_cell.angle_alpha   90.00
_cell.angle_beta   90.00
_cell.angle_gamma   90.00
#
_symmetry.space_group_name_H-M   'P 1'
#
loop_
_entity.id
_entity.type
_entity.pdbx_description
1 polymer ?
#
loop_
_entity_poly.entity_id
_entity_poly.type
_entity_poly.pdbx_seq_one_letter_code
_entity_poly.pdbx_strand_id
1 'polypeptide(L)'
;RDDHWMFEGTDLRYGDVLGARDGVVGYETLGCRIQFDEYQLPVRAGSDDTPVDLEIVAFCPSSNLRDGEYPASISALSDQGDLDFVAERLFGRIDDDTIRRVRHGNAVMVVAHPFGPEAGAVATVGTTDWVFGLGTDAAVDRVTRNLLAWVHPGAPDA
;
A
#
# COMPACT_ATOMS: atom_id res chain seq x y z
N ARG A 1 -10.93 4.87 4.06
CA ARG A 1 -11.58 6.16 4.36
C ARG A 1 -12.25 6.62 3.09
N ASP A 2 -13.49 6.20 2.85
CA ASP A 2 -14.23 6.46 1.61
C ASP A 2 -14.60 7.93 1.41
N ASP A 3 -14.55 8.72 2.49
CA ASP A 3 -14.69 10.17 2.52
C ASP A 3 -13.39 10.93 2.20
N HIS A 4 -12.27 10.23 1.97
CA HIS A 4 -11.00 10.86 1.65
C HIS A 4 -10.97 11.40 0.20
N TRP A 5 -10.35 12.56 -0.02
CA TRP A 5 -10.30 13.24 -1.33
C TRP A 5 -9.76 12.36 -2.47
N MET A 6 -8.88 11.40 -2.16
CA MET A 6 -8.39 10.43 -3.15
C MET A 6 -9.51 9.64 -3.81
N PHE A 7 -10.62 9.38 -3.11
CA PHE A 7 -11.74 8.59 -3.61
C PHE A 7 -12.92 9.43 -4.09
N GLU A 8 -12.79 10.76 -4.12
CA GLU A 8 -13.85 11.63 -4.63
C GLU A 8 -14.24 11.22 -6.06
N GLY A 9 -15.55 11.03 -6.28
CA GLY A 9 -16.10 10.63 -7.58
C GLY A 9 -15.86 9.18 -8.00
N THR A 10 -15.46 8.30 -7.06
CA THR A 10 -15.33 6.84 -7.31
C THR A 10 -16.58 6.05 -6.91
N ASP A 11 -17.46 6.63 -6.09
CA ASP A 11 -18.60 5.97 -5.41
C ASP A 11 -18.23 4.79 -4.49
N LEU A 12 -16.93 4.53 -4.27
CA LEU A 12 -16.46 3.50 -3.36
C LEU A 12 -16.91 3.76 -1.92
N ARG A 13 -17.18 2.68 -1.18
CA ARG A 13 -17.59 2.67 0.22
C ARG A 13 -16.72 1.72 1.04
N TYR A 14 -16.89 1.78 2.35
CA TYR A 14 -16.26 0.82 3.25
C TYR A 14 -16.61 -0.63 2.86
N GLY A 15 -15.57 -1.40 2.54
CA GLY A 15 -15.69 -2.81 2.12
C GLY A 15 -15.57 -3.06 0.62
N ASP A 16 -15.65 -2.02 -0.22
CA ASP A 16 -15.42 -2.17 -1.65
C ASP A 16 -13.95 -2.47 -1.95
N VAL A 17 -13.71 -3.25 -3.02
CA VAL A 17 -12.37 -3.65 -3.44
C VAL A 17 -12.01 -2.94 -4.74
N LEU A 18 -11.05 -2.02 -4.66
CA LEU A 18 -10.56 -1.22 -5.77
C LEU A 18 -9.61 -2.03 -6.67
N GLY A 19 -9.85 -2.05 -7.98
CA GLY A 19 -8.94 -2.62 -8.98
C GLY A 19 -8.77 -4.15 -8.92
N ALA A 20 -9.69 -4.85 -8.26
CA ALA A 20 -9.61 -6.31 -8.09
C ALA A 20 -9.56 -7.06 -9.44
N ARG A 21 -10.30 -6.58 -10.43
CA ARG A 21 -10.40 -7.20 -11.76
C ARG A 21 -9.06 -7.17 -12.50
N ASP A 22 -8.32 -6.09 -12.34
CA ASP A 22 -7.09 -5.82 -13.07
C ASP A 22 -5.83 -6.18 -12.25
N GLY A 23 -6.01 -6.68 -11.01
CA GLY A 23 -4.92 -7.17 -10.18
C GLY A 23 -3.98 -6.06 -9.71
N VAL A 24 -4.51 -4.89 -9.35
CA VAL A 24 -3.72 -3.67 -9.15
C VAL A 24 -2.85 -3.64 -7.90
N VAL A 25 -2.91 -4.66 -7.03
CA VAL A 25 -2.08 -4.78 -5.82
C VAL A 25 -1.22 -6.03 -5.93
N GLY A 26 0.06 -5.86 -6.25
CA GLY A 26 0.94 -6.98 -6.53
C GLY A 26 2.35 -6.59 -6.95
N TYR A 27 3.11 -7.64 -7.26
CA TYR A 27 4.55 -7.72 -7.52
C TYR A 27 5.42 -7.23 -6.35
N GLU A 28 5.30 -5.95 -5.98
CA GLU A 28 5.95 -5.35 -4.81
C GLU A 28 4.97 -4.37 -4.14
N THR A 29 5.00 -4.32 -2.81
CA THR A 29 4.05 -3.51 -2.03
C THR A 29 4.77 -2.69 -0.96
N LEU A 30 4.20 -1.52 -0.64
CA LEU A 30 4.62 -0.70 0.48
C LEU A 30 3.62 -0.91 1.62
N GLY A 31 4.14 -1.31 2.78
CA GLY A 31 3.36 -1.61 3.98
C GLY A 31 3.85 -0.87 5.22
N CYS A 32 3.06 -0.91 6.28
CA CYS A 32 3.47 -0.50 7.62
C CYS A 32 2.81 -1.36 8.70
N ARG A 33 3.23 -1.22 9.96
CA ARG A 33 2.50 -1.83 11.07
C ARG A 33 1.17 -1.11 11.24
N ILE A 34 0.08 -1.88 11.12
CA ILE A 34 -1.28 -1.39 11.26
C ILE A 34 -1.89 -1.84 12.59
N GLN A 35 -2.80 -1.03 13.11
CA GLN A 35 -3.79 -1.40 14.12
C GLN A 35 -5.14 -0.83 13.69
N PHE A 36 -6.22 -1.21 14.37
CA PHE A 36 -7.54 -0.61 14.17
C PHE A 36 -7.87 0.29 15.34
N ASP A 37 -8.38 1.49 15.03
CA ASP A 37 -8.86 2.43 16.03
C ASP A 37 -10.24 2.04 16.58
N GLU A 38 -10.81 2.88 17.45
CA GLU A 38 -12.15 2.65 18.03
C GLU A 38 -13.27 2.61 16.99
N TYR A 39 -13.06 3.19 15.80
CA TYR A 39 -14.00 3.19 14.67
C TYR A 39 -13.77 2.04 13.70
N GLN A 40 -12.86 1.11 14.03
CA GLN A 40 -12.48 -0.01 13.17
C GLN A 40 -11.86 0.44 11.84
N LEU A 41 -11.19 1.61 11.84
CA LEU A 41 -10.41 2.08 10.71
C LEU A 41 -8.93 1.73 10.88
N PRO A 42 -8.23 1.35 9.79
CA PRO A 42 -6.82 1.07 9.86
C PRO A 42 -6.05 2.36 10.14
N VAL A 43 -5.19 2.32 11.16
CA VAL A 43 -4.29 3.41 11.53
C VAL A 43 -2.88 2.88 11.73
N ARG A 44 -1.90 3.77 11.60
CA ARG A 44 -0.51 3.47 11.92
C ARG A 44 -0.40 2.98 13.37
N ALA A 45 0.20 1.80 13.57
CA ALA A 45 0.60 1.33 14.90
C ALA A 45 1.93 1.94 15.34
N GLY A 46 2.80 2.25 14.37
CA GLY A 46 4.10 2.87 14.58
C GLY A 46 5.18 1.90 15.03
N SER A 47 6.28 2.45 15.58
CA SER A 47 7.50 1.72 15.98
C SER A 47 8.25 1.01 14.84
N ASP A 48 8.01 1.46 13.61
CA ASP A 48 8.59 0.96 12.35
C ASP A 48 9.15 2.10 11.50
N ASP A 49 9.57 3.19 12.14
CA ASP A 49 10.15 4.41 11.54
C ASP A 49 9.29 5.13 10.49
N THR A 50 8.04 4.69 10.30
CA THR A 50 7.08 5.42 9.48
C THR A 50 6.77 6.80 10.07
N PRO A 51 6.52 7.82 9.23
CA PRO A 51 6.19 9.17 9.70
C PRO A 51 5.07 9.18 10.75
N VAL A 52 5.20 10.06 11.76
CA VAL A 52 4.17 10.21 12.81
C VAL A 52 2.85 10.69 12.21
N ASP A 53 2.95 11.63 11.27
CA ASP A 53 1.84 12.12 10.47
C ASP A 53 1.74 11.28 9.20
N LEU A 54 1.16 10.08 9.35
CA LEU A 54 0.84 9.14 8.28
C LEU A 54 -0.62 8.71 8.43
N GLU A 55 -1.41 9.05 7.44
CA GLU A 55 -2.81 8.68 7.29
C GLU A 55 -2.92 7.49 6.35
N ILE A 56 -3.48 6.39 6.84
CA ILE A 56 -3.85 5.24 6.01
C ILE A 56 -5.23 5.53 5.42
N VAL A 57 -5.31 5.45 4.10
CA VAL A 57 -6.51 5.77 3.30
C VAL A 57 -7.20 4.49 2.86
N ALA A 58 -6.43 3.50 2.41
CA ALA A 58 -6.87 2.13 2.14
C ALA A 58 -5.75 1.13 2.43
N PHE A 59 -6.10 -0.13 2.63
CA PHE A 59 -5.13 -1.21 2.81
C PHE A 59 -5.61 -2.50 2.15
N CYS A 60 -4.68 -3.37 1.80
CA CYS A 60 -4.93 -4.73 1.35
C CYS A 60 -3.93 -5.65 2.07
N PRO A 61 -4.34 -6.82 2.61
CA PRO A 61 -3.38 -7.80 3.09
C PRO A 61 -2.38 -8.20 2.01
N SER A 62 -1.10 -8.29 2.36
CA SER A 62 -0.05 -8.81 1.48
C SER A 62 0.80 -9.81 2.26
N SER A 63 1.50 -10.70 1.56
CA SER A 63 2.34 -11.72 2.18
C SER A 63 3.74 -11.68 1.57
N ASN A 64 4.74 -11.68 2.44
CA ASN A 64 6.11 -11.97 2.03
C ASN A 64 6.24 -13.50 1.90
N LEU A 65 6.89 -13.96 0.84
CA LEU A 65 6.97 -15.38 0.50
C LEU A 65 8.36 -15.94 0.84
N ARG A 66 8.44 -17.23 1.20
CA ARG A 66 9.71 -17.96 1.24
C ARG A 66 10.08 -18.46 -0.16
N ASP A 67 11.35 -18.84 -0.30
CA ASP A 67 11.82 -19.69 -1.39
C ASP A 67 10.88 -20.90 -1.58
N GLY A 68 10.45 -21.13 -2.82
CA GLY A 68 9.48 -22.18 -3.17
C GLY A 68 8.01 -21.92 -2.83
N GLU A 69 7.65 -20.79 -2.21
CA GLU A 69 6.23 -20.42 -1.95
C GLU A 69 5.60 -19.60 -3.10
N TYR A 70 6.40 -19.14 -4.06
CA TYR A 70 5.89 -18.37 -5.21
C TYR A 70 4.96 -19.22 -6.09
N PRO A 71 3.82 -18.65 -6.55
CA PRO A 71 2.98 -19.31 -7.53
C PRO A 71 3.75 -19.66 -8.79
N ALA A 72 3.41 -20.80 -9.41
CA ALA A 72 4.07 -21.27 -10.64
C ALA A 72 3.99 -20.25 -11.80
N SER A 73 3.00 -19.36 -11.79
CA SER A 73 2.84 -18.27 -12.75
C SER A 73 3.91 -17.17 -12.64
N ILE A 74 4.70 -17.16 -11.56
CA ILE A 74 5.75 -16.17 -11.26
C ILE A 74 7.08 -16.89 -10.96
N SER A 75 7.35 -18.01 -11.64
CA SER A 75 8.53 -18.86 -11.39
C SER A 75 9.87 -18.17 -11.65
N ALA A 76 9.87 -17.05 -12.38
CA ALA A 76 11.07 -16.26 -12.66
C ALA A 76 11.69 -15.63 -11.39
N LEU A 77 10.94 -15.60 -10.28
CA LEU A 77 11.39 -15.12 -8.97
C LEU A 77 11.49 -16.26 -7.94
N SER A 78 11.39 -17.52 -8.39
CA SER A 78 11.28 -18.67 -7.47
C SER A 78 12.53 -18.97 -6.67
N ASP A 79 13.66 -18.32 -6.99
CA ASP A 79 14.93 -18.38 -6.25
C ASP A 79 15.09 -17.22 -5.25
N GLN A 80 14.06 -16.38 -5.10
CA GLN A 80 14.02 -15.29 -4.14
C GLN A 80 13.19 -15.70 -2.93
N GLY A 81 13.60 -15.23 -1.75
CA GLY A 81 12.90 -15.46 -0.50
C GLY A 81 12.79 -14.16 0.27
N ASP A 82 11.72 -13.40 0.02
CA ASP A 82 11.48 -12.09 0.64
C ASP A 82 11.52 -12.18 2.16
N LEU A 83 11.04 -13.27 2.74
CA LEU A 83 10.95 -13.41 4.19
C LEU A 83 12.30 -13.37 4.90
N ASP A 84 13.26 -14.13 4.43
CA ASP A 84 14.58 -14.22 5.06
C ASP A 84 15.33 -12.90 4.85
N PHE A 85 15.20 -12.31 3.65
CA PHE A 85 15.75 -11.01 3.32
C PHE A 85 15.18 -9.89 4.20
N VAL A 86 13.85 -9.79 4.33
CA VAL A 86 13.18 -8.77 5.15
C VAL A 86 13.47 -8.98 6.63
N ALA A 87 13.49 -10.22 7.12
CA ALA A 87 13.83 -10.54 8.51
C ALA A 87 15.25 -10.10 8.86
N GLU A 88 16.23 -10.42 8.00
CA GLU A 88 17.62 -9.99 8.18
C GLU A 88 17.73 -8.46 8.21
N ARG A 89 17.05 -7.75 7.30
CA ARG A 89 17.16 -6.29 7.21
C ARG A 89 16.47 -5.55 8.35
N LEU A 90 15.32 -6.03 8.82
CA LEU A 90 14.58 -5.37 9.89
C LEU A 90 15.08 -5.74 11.29
N PHE A 91 15.62 -6.94 11.48
CA PHE A 91 15.94 -7.47 12.81
C PHE A 91 17.40 -7.94 12.98
N GLY A 92 18.20 -7.96 11.90
CA GLY A 92 19.60 -8.42 11.94
C GLY A 92 19.76 -9.91 12.21
N ARG A 93 18.68 -10.70 12.16
CA ARG A 93 18.67 -12.15 12.45
C ARG A 93 17.54 -12.86 11.69
N ILE A 94 17.80 -14.11 11.35
CA ILE A 94 16.83 -15.01 10.69
C ILE A 94 16.53 -16.16 11.66
N ASP A 95 15.33 -16.14 12.24
CA ASP A 95 14.81 -17.21 13.09
C ASP A 95 13.28 -17.22 13.12
N ASP A 96 12.72 -18.20 13.84
CA ASP A 96 11.30 -18.44 13.98
C ASP A 96 10.47 -17.24 14.46
N ASP A 97 11.04 -16.33 15.24
CA ASP A 97 10.35 -15.12 15.70
C ASP A 97 10.38 -14.04 14.60
N THR A 98 11.53 -13.75 14.00
CA THR A 98 11.63 -12.70 12.97
C THR A 98 10.81 -13.04 11.74
N ILE A 99 10.80 -14.31 11.33
CA ILE A 99 9.98 -14.78 10.22
C ILE A 99 8.50 -14.60 10.50
N ARG A 100 8.03 -14.92 11.72
CA ARG A 100 6.62 -14.71 12.08
C ARG A 100 6.25 -13.23 12.06
N ARG A 101 7.17 -12.35 12.46
CA ARG A 101 6.97 -10.89 12.44
C ARG A 101 6.81 -10.32 11.03
N VAL A 102 7.49 -10.89 10.04
CA VAL A 102 7.48 -10.37 8.65
C VAL A 102 6.58 -11.15 7.69
N ARG A 103 6.01 -12.29 8.12
CA ARG A 103 5.12 -13.11 7.27
C ARG A 103 3.87 -12.39 6.79
N HIS A 104 3.18 -11.73 7.70
CA HIS A 104 1.92 -11.08 7.41
C HIS A 104 2.18 -9.58 7.21
N GLY A 105 2.09 -9.15 5.96
CA GLY A 105 2.25 -7.77 5.55
C GLY A 105 0.93 -7.13 5.16
N ASN A 106 1.05 -5.94 4.60
CA ASN A 106 -0.03 -5.21 3.95
C ASN A 106 0.56 -4.32 2.86
N ALA A 107 -0.26 -4.02 1.87
CA ALA A 107 -0.11 -2.85 1.03
C ALA A 107 -0.99 -1.73 1.61
N VAL A 108 -0.45 -0.52 1.73
CA VAL A 108 -1.21 0.66 2.18
C VAL A 108 -1.15 1.79 1.17
N MET A 109 -2.31 2.39 0.93
CA MET A 109 -2.42 3.70 0.30
C MET A 109 -2.39 4.76 1.40
N VAL A 110 -1.46 5.69 1.34
CA VAL A 110 -1.21 6.65 2.43
C VAL A 110 -0.99 8.08 1.93
N VAL A 111 -1.29 9.03 2.81
CA VAL A 111 -0.76 10.40 2.78
C VAL A 111 0.10 10.58 4.01
N ALA A 112 1.30 11.13 3.86
CA ALA A 112 2.19 11.41 4.98
C ALA A 112 2.86 12.78 4.86
N HIS A 113 3.25 13.34 5.99
CA HIS A 113 4.03 14.57 6.11
C HIS A 113 5.36 14.28 6.81
N PRO A 114 6.38 13.73 6.10
CA PRO A 114 7.63 13.27 6.73
C PRO A 114 8.40 14.36 7.48
N PHE A 115 8.21 15.63 7.10
CA PHE A 115 8.88 16.79 7.69
C PHE A 115 7.91 17.78 8.36
N GLY A 116 6.71 17.30 8.73
CA GLY A 116 5.66 18.10 9.37
C GLY A 116 4.65 18.73 8.40
N PRO A 117 3.49 19.20 8.90
CA PRO A 117 2.34 19.57 8.08
C PRO A 117 2.55 20.84 7.23
N GLU A 118 3.47 21.71 7.64
CA GLU A 118 3.83 22.93 6.90
C GLU A 118 4.85 22.68 5.78
N ALA A 119 5.38 21.46 5.69
CA ALA A 119 6.33 21.06 4.65
C ALA A 119 5.62 20.41 3.46
N GLY A 120 6.35 19.62 2.67
CA GLY A 120 5.77 18.81 1.61
C GLY A 120 5.05 17.57 2.14
N ALA A 121 4.03 17.14 1.42
CA ALA A 121 3.32 15.90 1.63
C ALA A 121 3.73 14.83 0.61
N VAL A 122 3.64 13.56 0.99
CA VAL A 122 3.86 12.41 0.11
C VAL A 122 2.60 11.58 0.08
N ALA A 123 2.09 11.30 -1.12
CA ALA A 123 1.01 10.35 -1.34
C ALA A 123 1.54 9.14 -2.11
N THR A 124 1.12 7.93 -1.73
CA THR A 124 1.46 6.70 -2.46
C THR A 124 0.27 5.74 -2.49
N VAL A 125 0.13 5.03 -3.61
CA VAL A 125 -0.85 3.94 -3.79
C VAL A 125 -0.33 2.60 -3.27
N GLY A 126 0.97 2.52 -2.98
CA GLY A 126 1.57 1.42 -2.21
C GLY A 126 1.78 0.10 -2.96
N THR A 127 1.83 0.13 -4.29
CA THR A 127 2.01 -1.08 -5.12
C THR A 127 2.56 -0.76 -6.51
N THR A 128 3.29 -1.71 -7.10
CA THR A 128 3.82 -1.62 -8.47
C THR A 128 2.74 -1.85 -9.53
N ASP A 129 1.82 -2.77 -9.28
CA ASP A 129 0.84 -3.23 -10.29
C ASP A 129 -0.33 -2.26 -10.51
N TRP A 130 -0.34 -1.10 -9.84
CA TRP A 130 -1.37 -0.06 -9.99
C TRP A 130 -1.68 0.28 -11.45
N VAL A 131 -0.63 0.31 -12.27
CA VAL A 131 -0.69 0.67 -13.69
C VAL A 131 -1.57 -0.26 -14.53
N PHE A 132 -1.83 -1.49 -14.08
CA PHE A 132 -2.68 -2.43 -14.81
C PHE A 132 -4.15 -2.05 -14.80
N GLY A 133 -4.60 -1.24 -13.84
CA GLY A 133 -5.96 -0.71 -13.83
C GLY A 133 -6.15 0.57 -14.64
N LEU A 134 -5.07 1.22 -15.10
CA LEU A 134 -5.17 2.49 -15.82
C LEU A 134 -5.78 2.30 -17.21
N GLY A 135 -6.83 3.07 -17.51
CA GLY A 135 -7.61 2.99 -18.74
C GLY A 135 -8.55 1.80 -18.82
N THR A 136 -8.60 0.94 -17.80
CA THR A 136 -9.49 -0.23 -17.76
C THR A 136 -10.45 -0.15 -16.57
N ASP A 137 -10.02 0.35 -15.41
CA ASP A 137 -10.81 0.51 -14.20
C ASP A 137 -11.05 2.01 -13.92
N ALA A 138 -12.32 2.41 -13.99
CA ALA A 138 -12.72 3.81 -13.83
C ALA A 138 -12.42 4.38 -12.43
N ALA A 139 -12.43 3.54 -11.39
CA ALA A 139 -12.10 3.99 -10.04
C ALA A 139 -10.58 4.19 -9.90
N VAL A 140 -9.76 3.29 -10.47
CA VAL A 140 -8.30 3.46 -10.50
C VAL A 140 -7.90 4.72 -11.28
N ASP A 141 -8.53 4.96 -12.44
CA ASP A 141 -8.35 6.19 -13.21
C ASP A 141 -8.73 7.43 -12.41
N ARG A 142 -9.88 7.39 -11.71
CA ARG A 142 -10.34 8.52 -10.89
C ARG A 142 -9.39 8.81 -9.75
N VAL A 143 -8.94 7.81 -8.98
CA VAL A 143 -7.97 7.99 -7.90
C VAL A 143 -6.67 8.60 -8.43
N THR A 144 -6.19 8.13 -9.58
CA THR A 144 -4.99 8.66 -10.23
C THR A 144 -5.17 10.12 -10.64
N ARG A 145 -6.32 10.50 -11.20
CA ARG A 145 -6.63 11.90 -11.52
C ARG A 145 -6.70 12.78 -10.27
N ASN A 146 -7.31 12.28 -9.20
CA ASN A 146 -7.41 13.01 -7.93
C ASN A 146 -6.00 13.28 -7.35
N LEU A 147 -5.11 12.28 -7.38
CA LEU A 147 -3.70 12.42 -6.99
C LEU A 147 -2.97 13.49 -7.84
N LEU A 148 -3.13 13.45 -9.15
CA LEU A 148 -2.49 14.42 -10.05
C LEU A 148 -3.02 15.84 -9.82
N ALA A 149 -4.34 16.01 -9.62
CA ALA A 149 -4.96 17.29 -9.32
C ALA A 149 -4.48 17.85 -7.97
N TRP A 150 -4.25 16.99 -6.98
CA TRP A 150 -3.71 17.38 -5.68
C TRP A 150 -2.27 17.90 -5.78
N VAL A 151 -1.41 17.27 -6.58
CA VAL A 151 -0.02 17.71 -6.79
C VAL A 151 0.06 18.94 -7.72
N HIS A 152 -0.86 19.06 -8.68
CA HIS A 152 -0.88 20.14 -9.67
C HIS A 152 -2.25 20.83 -9.75
N PRO A 153 -2.65 21.61 -8.73
CA PRO A 153 -3.91 22.33 -8.74
C PRO A 153 -3.92 23.36 -9.90
N GLY A 154 -4.80 23.15 -10.89
CA GLY A 154 -4.93 24.00 -12.08
C GLY A 154 -4.36 23.42 -13.37
N ALA A 155 -3.93 22.16 -13.39
CA ALA A 155 -3.72 21.44 -14.64
C ALA A 155 -5.07 21.32 -15.40
N PRO A 156 -5.10 21.52 -16.72
CA PRO A 156 -6.32 21.30 -17.50
C PRO A 156 -6.73 19.82 -17.43
N ASP A 157 -8.03 19.56 -17.35
CA ASP A 157 -8.57 18.21 -17.43
C ASP A 157 -8.16 17.58 -18.76
N ALA A 158 -7.41 16.48 -18.70
CA ALA A 158 -6.97 15.69 -19.85
C ALA A 158 -8.03 14.70 -20.33
#